data_AF-A0A352RKG6-F1
#
_entry.id   AF-A0A352RKG6-F1
#
_cell.length_a   1.000
_cell.length_b   1.000
_cell.length_c   1.000
_cell.angle_alpha   90.00
_cell.angle_beta   90.00
_cell.angle_gamma   90.00
#
_symmetry.space_group_name_H-M   'P 1'
#
loop_
_entity.id
_entity.type
_entity.pdbx_description
1 polymer ?
#
loop_
_entity_poly.entity_id
_entity_poly.type
_entity_poly.pdbx_seq_one_letter_code
_entity_poly.pdbx_strand_id
1 'polypeptide(L)'
;MDYNVIIDNLPLYLNGLWVTIQLVVIALVSGFGLAVPLALMAVSKTSLLRFPAKTYIYFFRGTPLLVQMFLLYYGMGQFEAVRESVLWILFKEAYWCAITAFALNTAGYTAEILRGAIEQT
;
A
#
# COMPACT_ATOMS: atom_id res chain seq x y z
N MET A 1 -20.67 32.34 -9.67
CA MET A 1 -19.57 31.36 -9.59
C MET A 1 -18.53 31.79 -10.62
N ASP A 2 -17.35 32.21 -10.18
CA ASP A 2 -16.27 32.60 -11.09
C ASP A 2 -15.55 31.35 -11.61
N TYR A 3 -15.94 30.88 -12.79
CA TYR A 3 -15.37 29.67 -13.41
C TYR A 3 -13.95 29.87 -13.95
N ASN A 4 -13.51 31.11 -14.13
CA ASN A 4 -12.17 31.45 -14.61
C ASN A 4 -11.08 30.89 -13.68
N VAL A 5 -11.32 30.88 -12.37
CA VAL A 5 -10.38 30.32 -11.38
C VAL A 5 -10.08 28.84 -11.63
N ILE A 6 -11.04 28.07 -12.17
CA ILE A 6 -10.83 26.65 -12.48
C ILE A 6 -9.93 26.50 -13.70
N ILE A 7 -10.17 27.32 -14.73
CA ILE A 7 -9.42 27.27 -16.00
C ILE A 7 -7.97 27.73 -15.77
N ASP A 8 -7.78 28.80 -14.99
CA ASP A 8 -6.45 29.34 -14.68
C ASP A 8 -5.59 28.35 -13.88
N ASN A 9 -6.23 27.48 -13.09
CA ASN A 9 -5.57 26.45 -12.28
C ASN A 9 -5.56 25.06 -12.94
N LEU A 10 -5.97 24.94 -14.21
CA LEU A 10 -5.97 23.67 -14.94
C LEU A 10 -4.60 22.94 -14.91
N PRO A 11 -3.45 23.63 -15.04
CA PRO A 11 -2.13 22.98 -14.95
C PRO A 11 -1.87 22.33 -13.58
N LEU A 12 -2.35 22.95 -12.49
CA LEU A 12 -2.21 22.42 -11.13
C LEU A 12 -2.99 21.12 -10.96
N TYR A 13 -4.23 21.07 -11.46
CA TYR A 13 -5.04 19.85 -11.43
C TYR A 13 -4.43 18.72 -12.26
N LEU A 14 -3.88 19.04 -13.43
CA LEU A 14 -3.18 18.05 -14.27
C LEU A 14 -1.93 17.50 -13.58
N ASN A 15 -1.19 18.34 -12.85
CA ASN A 15 -0.06 17.87 -12.06
C ASN A 15 -0.50 16.93 -10.92
N GLY A 16 -1.55 17.29 -10.19
CA GLY A 16 -2.13 16.42 -9.15
C GLY A 16 -2.64 15.09 -9.70
N LEU A 17 -3.28 15.11 -10.86
CA LEU A 17 -3.72 13.91 -11.58
C LEU A 17 -2.51 13.02 -11.93
N TRP A 18 -1.45 13.62 -12.46
CA TRP A 18 -0.23 12.91 -12.82
C TRP A 18 0.40 12.21 -11.61
N VAL A 19 0.53 12.91 -10.48
CA VAL A 19 1.02 12.33 -9.22
C VAL A 19 0.12 11.18 -8.75
N THR A 20 -1.21 11.35 -8.85
CA THR A 20 -2.17 10.30 -8.47
C THR A 20 -2.00 9.05 -9.32
N ILE A 21 -1.84 9.19 -10.64
CA ILE A 21 -1.60 8.07 -11.54
C ILE A 21 -0.30 7.35 -11.16
N GLN A 22 0.78 8.08 -10.90
CA GLN A 22 2.05 7.51 -10.46
C GLN A 22 1.89 6.69 -9.18
N LEU A 23 1.24 7.26 -8.16
CA LEU A 23 1.00 6.58 -6.88
C LEU A 23 0.22 5.28 -7.08
N VAL A 24 -0.88 5.34 -7.84
CA VAL A 24 -1.75 4.18 -8.09
C VAL A 24 -1.02 3.09 -8.84
N VAL A 25 -0.34 3.42 -9.94
CA VAL A 25 0.36 2.43 -10.78
C VAL A 25 1.46 1.73 -9.99
N ILE A 26 2.30 2.48 -9.28
CA ILE A 26 3.41 1.90 -8.51
C ILE A 26 2.87 1.03 -7.37
N ALA A 27 1.85 1.50 -6.65
CA ALA A 27 1.23 0.74 -5.58
C ALA A 27 0.54 -0.54 -6.07
N LEU A 28 -0.14 -0.50 -7.22
CA LEU A 28 -0.77 -1.69 -7.80
C LEU A 28 0.27 -2.73 -8.21
N VAL A 29 1.31 -2.32 -8.93
CA VAL A 29 2.32 -3.26 -9.44
C VAL A 29 3.08 -3.91 -8.29
N SER A 30 3.54 -3.11 -7.32
CA SER A 30 4.23 -3.62 -6.14
C SER A 30 3.32 -4.46 -5.24
N GLY A 31 2.09 -4.00 -5.00
CA GLY A 31 1.09 -4.71 -4.22
C GLY A 31 0.69 -6.04 -4.84
N PHE A 32 0.50 -6.09 -6.17
CA PHE A 32 0.23 -7.32 -6.89
C PHE A 32 1.41 -8.30 -6.82
N GLY A 33 2.64 -7.80 -6.97
CA GLY A 33 3.85 -8.60 -6.81
C GLY A 33 3.96 -9.28 -5.44
N LEU A 34 3.49 -8.61 -4.38
CA LEU A 34 3.39 -9.18 -3.03
C LEU A 34 2.15 -10.08 -2.84
N ALA A 35 1.04 -9.77 -3.52
CA ALA A 35 -0.21 -10.49 -3.37
C ALA A 35 -0.12 -11.96 -3.83
N VAL A 36 0.58 -12.22 -4.94
CA VAL A 36 0.73 -13.57 -5.50
C VAL A 36 1.38 -14.56 -4.51
N PRO A 37 2.59 -14.30 -3.96
CA PRO A 37 3.19 -15.20 -2.98
C PRO A 37 2.36 -15.28 -1.69
N LEU A 38 1.75 -14.18 -1.23
CA LEU A 38 0.86 -14.20 -0.07
C LEU A 38 -0.35 -15.12 -0.26
N ALA A 39 -0.99 -15.07 -1.43
CA ALA A 39 -2.11 -15.93 -1.77
C ALA A 39 -1.70 -17.41 -1.78
N LEU A 40 -0.58 -17.74 -2.43
CA LEU A 40 -0.05 -19.11 -2.48
C LEU A 40 0.29 -19.64 -1.08
N MET A 41 0.94 -18.81 -0.24
CA MET A 41 1.22 -19.16 1.15
C MET A 41 -0.06 -19.37 1.96
N ALA A 42 -1.10 -18.57 1.73
CA ALA A 42 -2.36 -18.64 2.45
C ALA A 42 -3.21 -19.90 2.12
N VAL A 43 -3.05 -20.48 0.92
CA VAL A 43 -3.70 -21.75 0.52
C VAL A 43 -2.85 -22.98 0.92
N SER A 44 -1.58 -22.79 1.25
CA SER A 44 -0.67 -23.89 1.59
C SER A 44 -1.21 -24.77 2.74
N LYS A 45 -0.96 -26.08 2.64
CA LYS A 45 -1.31 -27.06 3.69
C LYS A 45 -0.47 -26.86 4.95
N THR A 46 0.73 -26.30 4.81
CA THR A 46 1.68 -26.12 5.92
C THR A 46 1.28 -24.91 6.77
N SER A 47 0.95 -25.16 8.04
CA SER A 47 0.53 -24.12 8.99
C SER A 47 1.56 -22.97 9.12
N LEU A 48 2.85 -23.30 9.01
CA LEU A 48 3.95 -22.32 9.13
C LEU A 48 3.96 -21.25 8.02
N LEU A 49 3.49 -21.58 6.80
CA LEU A 49 3.36 -20.59 5.71
C LEU A 49 1.97 -19.96 5.73
N ARG A 50 0.94 -20.75 6.04
CA ARG A 50 -0.45 -20.30 6.03
C ARG A 50 -0.74 -19.25 7.10
N PHE A 51 -0.25 -19.46 8.31
CA PHE A 51 -0.51 -18.57 9.44
C PHE A 51 -0.01 -17.14 9.19
N PRO A 52 1.29 -16.89 8.88
CA PRO A 52 1.77 -15.53 8.66
C PRO A 52 1.07 -14.84 7.49
N ALA A 53 0.78 -15.55 6.40
CA ALA A 53 0.06 -14.98 5.26
C ALA A 53 -1.37 -14.57 5.63
N LYS A 54 -2.11 -15.42 6.36
CA LYS A 54 -3.47 -15.08 6.84
C LYS A 54 -3.46 -13.95 7.86
N THR A 55 -2.46 -13.89 8.75
CA THR A 55 -2.31 -12.78 9.69
C THR A 55 -2.04 -11.47 8.97
N TYR A 56 -1.15 -11.47 7.98
CA TYR A 56 -0.91 -10.31 7.11
C TYR A 56 -2.21 -9.83 6.46
N ILE A 57 -2.92 -10.73 5.77
CA ILE A 57 -4.16 -10.42 5.05
C ILE A 57 -5.21 -9.85 6.02
N TYR A 58 -5.39 -10.47 7.17
CA TYR A 58 -6.33 -10.02 8.20
C TYR A 58 -5.97 -8.63 8.73
N PHE A 59 -4.71 -8.39 9.06
CA PHE A 59 -4.24 -7.10 9.58
C PHE A 59 -4.46 -5.99 8.55
N PHE A 60 -3.93 -6.13 7.34
CA PHE A 60 -3.97 -5.05 6.35
C PHE A 60 -5.38 -4.76 5.82
N ARG A 61 -6.28 -5.75 5.78
CA ARG A 61 -7.70 -5.55 5.43
C ARG A 61 -8.56 -5.09 6.61
N GLY A 62 -8.14 -5.39 7.83
CA GLY A 62 -8.86 -5.03 9.07
C GLY A 62 -8.55 -3.63 9.59
N THR A 63 -7.40 -3.05 9.22
CA THR A 63 -7.02 -1.69 9.63
C THR A 63 -7.39 -0.64 8.58
N PRO A 64 -7.87 0.55 8.97
CA PRO A 64 -8.13 1.63 8.03
C PRO A 64 -6.85 2.06 7.28
N LEU A 65 -6.95 2.23 5.96
CA LEU A 65 -5.82 2.66 5.12
C LEU A 65 -5.22 4.00 5.60
N LEU A 66 -6.09 4.91 6.04
CA LEU A 66 -5.67 6.19 6.59
C LEU A 66 -4.74 6.00 7.80
N VAL A 67 -5.09 5.09 8.72
CA VAL A 67 -4.27 4.76 9.89
C VAL A 67 -2.92 4.17 9.47
N GLN A 68 -2.90 3.31 8.45
CA GLN A 68 -1.64 2.76 7.91
C GLN A 68 -0.72 3.88 7.40
N MET A 69 -1.26 4.86 6.66
CA MET A 69 -0.49 6.03 6.22
C MET A 69 0.03 6.86 7.40
N PHE A 70 -0.80 7.13 8.41
CA PHE A 70 -0.39 7.87 9.60
C PHE A 70 0.74 7.15 10.36
N LEU A 71 0.63 5.83 10.53
CA LEU A 71 1.66 5.02 11.20
C LEU A 71 2.97 5.03 10.42
N LEU A 72 2.92 4.95 9.09
CA LEU A 72 4.14 4.99 8.27
C LEU A 72 4.78 6.38 8.28
N TYR A 73 4.00 7.45 8.12
CA TYR A 73 4.55 8.79 8.01
C TYR A 73 4.97 9.39 9.36
N TYR A 74 4.12 9.31 10.39
CA TYR A 74 4.41 9.88 11.71
C TYR A 74 5.03 8.87 12.67
N GLY A 75 4.65 7.59 12.58
CA GLY A 75 5.12 6.56 13.50
C GLY A 75 6.57 6.16 13.25
N MET A 76 6.94 5.91 11.99
CA MET A 76 8.30 5.45 11.66
C MET A 76 9.38 6.49 12.02
N GLY A 77 9.07 7.78 11.95
CA GLY A 77 9.99 8.85 12.34
C GLY A 77 10.29 8.95 13.84
N GLN A 78 9.52 8.27 14.70
CA GLN A 78 9.76 8.27 16.14
C GLN A 78 10.88 7.31 16.56
N PHE A 79 11.22 6.34 15.70
CA PHE A 79 12.24 5.34 16.01
C PHE A 79 13.61 5.79 15.52
N GLU A 80 14.54 6.02 16.44
CA GLU A 80 15.93 6.40 16.10
C GLU A 80 16.60 5.37 15.18
N ALA A 81 16.36 4.07 15.43
CA ALA A 81 16.85 2.99 14.58
C ALA A 81 16.37 3.09 13.12
N VAL A 82 15.17 3.60 12.86
CA VAL A 82 14.67 3.81 11.49
C VAL A 82 15.36 5.01 10.87
N ARG A 83 15.52 6.11 11.62
CA ARG A 83 16.14 7.36 11.16
C ARG A 83 17.61 7.21 10.78
N GLU A 84 18.36 6.36 11.48
CA GLU A 84 19.77 6.08 11.17
C GLU A 84 19.95 5.01 10.08
N SER A 85 18.87 4.30 9.71
CA SER A 85 18.91 3.24 8.71
C SER A 85 18.66 3.75 7.28
N VAL A 86 18.96 2.88 6.31
CA VAL A 86 18.66 3.09 4.88
C VAL A 86 17.14 3.27 4.63
N LEU A 87 16.29 2.75 5.52
CA LEU A 87 14.84 2.89 5.43
C LEU A 87 14.37 4.35 5.59
N TRP A 88 15.19 5.22 6.18
CA TRP A 88 14.85 6.62 6.32
C TRP A 88 14.67 7.33 4.98
N ILE A 89 15.35 6.86 3.91
CA ILE A 89 15.18 7.40 2.55
C ILE A 89 13.73 7.20 2.07
N LEU A 90 13.11 6.09 2.47
CA LEU A 90 11.72 5.78 2.11
C LEU A 90 10.71 6.44 3.06
N PHE A 91 11.00 6.49 4.36
CA PHE A 91 10.02 6.96 5.35
C PHE A 91 10.08 8.46 5.68
N LYS A 92 11.08 9.18 5.16
CA LYS A 92 11.18 10.64 5.31
C LYS A 92 10.20 11.40 4.40
N GLU A 93 9.85 10.85 3.23
CA GLU A 93 9.03 11.52 2.23
C GLU A 93 7.60 10.96 2.22
N ALA A 94 6.60 11.86 2.25
CA ALA A 94 5.19 11.48 2.25
C ALA A 94 4.79 10.65 1.01
N TYR A 95 5.43 10.90 -0.12
CA TYR A 95 5.21 10.18 -1.38
C TYR A 95 5.50 8.68 -1.25
N TRP A 96 6.68 8.33 -0.74
CA TRP A 96 7.09 6.93 -0.54
C TRP A 96 6.28 6.25 0.56
N CYS A 97 5.98 6.96 1.65
CA CYS A 97 5.06 6.45 2.68
C CYS A 97 3.67 6.11 2.12
N ALA A 98 3.12 6.94 1.25
CA ALA A 98 1.83 6.70 0.59
C ALA A 98 1.89 5.46 -0.31
N ILE A 99 2.93 5.34 -1.15
CA ILE A 99 3.11 4.16 -2.00
C ILE A 99 3.21 2.89 -1.16
N THR A 100 4.00 2.89 -0.08
CA THR A 100 4.14 1.72 0.78
C THR A 100 2.82 1.36 1.47
N ALA A 101 2.08 2.33 2.00
CA ALA A 101 0.77 2.10 2.60
C ALA A 101 -0.21 1.48 1.58
N PHE A 102 -0.31 2.08 0.39
CA PHE A 102 -1.20 1.63 -0.68
C PHE A 102 -0.80 0.25 -1.19
N ALA A 103 0.49 -0.01 -1.39
CA ALA A 103 0.99 -1.29 -1.86
C ALA A 103 0.70 -2.42 -0.86
N LEU A 104 0.98 -2.20 0.43
CA LEU A 104 0.74 -3.20 1.47
C LEU A 104 -0.75 -3.50 1.65
N ASN A 105 -1.58 -2.45 1.64
CA ASN A 105 -3.03 -2.57 1.70
C ASN A 105 -3.56 -3.36 0.49
N THR A 106 -3.18 -2.94 -0.72
CA THR A 106 -3.56 -3.59 -1.98
C THR A 106 -3.13 -5.05 -1.98
N ALA A 107 -1.91 -5.36 -1.54
CA ALA A 107 -1.42 -6.73 -1.44
C ALA A 107 -2.32 -7.60 -0.55
N GLY A 108 -2.81 -7.08 0.58
CA GLY A 108 -3.72 -7.81 1.46
C GLY A 108 -5.07 -8.12 0.81
N TYR A 109 -5.71 -7.13 0.18
CA TYR A 109 -6.98 -7.33 -0.52
C TYR A 109 -6.84 -8.25 -1.74
N THR A 110 -5.84 -8.01 -2.58
CA THR A 110 -5.60 -8.82 -3.78
C THR A 110 -5.18 -10.25 -3.43
N ALA A 111 -4.38 -10.46 -2.38
CA ALA A 111 -4.02 -11.80 -1.93
C ALA A 111 -5.25 -12.60 -1.49
N GLU A 112 -6.21 -11.96 -0.81
CA GLU A 112 -7.45 -12.63 -0.45
C GLU A 112 -8.28 -13.01 -1.68
N ILE A 113 -8.41 -12.10 -2.64
CA ILE A 113 -9.15 -12.36 -3.89
C ILE A 113 -8.53 -13.56 -4.62
N LEU A 114 -7.20 -13.57 -4.77
CA LEU A 114 -6.47 -14.68 -5.40
C LEU A 114 -6.59 -15.98 -4.61
N ARG A 115 -6.47 -15.93 -3.28
CA ARG A 115 -6.67 -17.09 -2.39
C ARG A 115 -8.05 -17.71 -2.59
N GLY A 116 -9.09 -16.88 -2.62
CA GLY A 116 -10.47 -17.31 -2.85
C GLY A 116 -10.67 -17.95 -4.22
N ALA A 117 -10.05 -17.40 -5.27
CA ALA A 117 -10.08 -17.98 -6.61
C ALA A 117 -9.36 -19.34 -6.68
N ILE A 118 -8.21 -19.47 -6.01
CA ILE A 118 -7.43 -20.72 -5.98
C ILE A 118 -8.16 -21.80 -5.18
N GLU A 119 -8.76 -21.47 -4.03
CA GLU A 119 -9.49 -22.45 -3.21
C GLU A 119 -10.79 -22.95 -3.86
N GLN A 120 -11.34 -22.19 -4.82
CA GLN A 120 -12.54 -22.58 -5.58
C GLN A 120 -12.24 -23.49 -6.78
N THR A 121 -10.96 -23.66 -7.14
CA THR A 121 -10.52 -24.51 -8.26
C THR A 121 -10.19 -25.92 -7.75
#